data_AF-A0A7Y3URT8-F1
#
_entry.id   AF-A0A7Y3URT8-F1
#
_cell.length_a   1.000
_cell.length_b   1.000
_cell.length_c   1.000
_cell.angle_alpha   90.00
_cell.angle_beta   90.00
_cell.angle_gamma   90.00
#
_symmetry.space_group_name_H-M   'P 1'
#
loop_
_entity.id
_entity.type
_entity.pdbx_description
1 polymer ?
#
loop_
_entity_poly.entity_id
_entity_poly.type
_entity_poly.pdbx_seq_one_letter_code
_entity_poly.pdbx_strand_id
1 'polypeptide(L)'
;MQTLLPIFPTESTRINEVLSFEKREGTVWYFHGCMPVFSHNEKDNASFNMYTSQLVVLGQCRQVEIVKAFGVSPISVKRHVKK
;
A
#
# COMPACT_ATOMS: atom_id res chain seq x y z
N MET A 1 9.25 -1.51 -19.81
CA MET A 1 9.31 -2.14 -18.46
C MET A 1 7.88 -2.47 -18.04
N GLN A 2 7.63 -3.71 -17.62
CA GLN A 2 6.32 -4.14 -17.12
C GLN A 2 6.19 -3.76 -15.63
N THR A 3 5.06 -3.17 -15.23
CA THR A 3 4.78 -2.82 -13.84
C THR A 3 4.22 -4.05 -13.12
N LEU A 4 4.82 -4.43 -11.99
CA LEU A 4 4.22 -5.41 -11.08
C LEU A 4 3.06 -4.74 -10.34
N LEU A 5 1.88 -5.34 -10.47
CA LEU A 5 0.66 -4.89 -9.78
C LEU A 5 0.73 -5.25 -8.30
N PRO A 6 0.13 -4.43 -7.42
CA PRO A 6 0.06 -4.75 -6.00
C PRO A 6 -0.76 -6.03 -5.76
N ILE A 7 -0.30 -6.83 -4.80
CA ILE A 7 -0.96 -8.05 -4.36
C ILE A 7 -1.78 -7.71 -3.11
N PHE A 8 -3.05 -8.12 -3.13
CA PHE A 8 -3.97 -7.95 -2.01
C PHE A 8 -4.53 -9.31 -1.57
N PRO A 9 -3.89 -9.99 -0.61
CA PRO A 9 -4.41 -11.22 -0.01
C PRO A 9 -5.77 -10.97 0.66
N THR A 10 -6.52 -12.04 0.87
CA THR A 10 -7.83 -11.96 1.57
C THR A 10 -7.61 -11.80 3.08
N GLU A 11 -6.49 -12.28 3.60
CA GLU A 11 -6.09 -12.08 4.98
C GLU A 11 -5.54 -10.67 5.23
N SER A 12 -5.70 -10.19 6.46
CA SER A 12 -5.02 -8.98 6.91
C SER A 12 -3.51 -9.16 6.83
N THR A 13 -2.83 -8.20 6.21
CA THR A 13 -1.39 -8.20 5.98
C THR A 13 -0.75 -6.99 6.64
N ARG A 14 0.28 -7.22 7.46
CA ARG A 14 1.05 -6.14 8.08
C ARG A 14 2.00 -5.50 7.06
N ILE A 15 2.02 -4.16 7.05
CA ILE A 15 3.01 -3.36 6.33
C ILE A 15 4.22 -3.13 7.25
N ASN A 16 3.95 -2.74 8.50
CA ASN A 16 4.94 -2.61 9.57
C ASN A 16 4.28 -2.87 10.95
N GLU A 17 4.86 -2.36 12.04
CA GLU A 17 4.36 -2.58 13.41
C GLU A 17 2.98 -1.98 13.67
N VAL A 18 2.65 -0.85 13.01
CA VAL A 18 1.41 -0.10 13.26
C VAL A 18 0.51 -0.01 12.03
N LEU A 19 1.01 -0.25 10.83
CA LEU A 19 0.23 -0.22 9.60
C LEU A 19 -0.08 -1.63 9.09
N SER A 20 -1.33 -1.84 8.69
CA SER A 20 -1.78 -3.05 8.01
C SER A 20 -2.78 -2.73 6.92
N PHE A 21 -3.03 -3.69 6.03
CA PHE A 21 -4.12 -3.61 5.06
C PHE A 21 -4.89 -4.92 5.00
N GLU A 22 -6.12 -4.86 4.52
CA GLU A 22 -6.97 -6.03 4.30
C GLU A 22 -7.86 -5.79 3.08
N LYS A 23 -8.06 -6.82 2.26
CA LYS A 23 -9.03 -6.77 1.17
C LYS A 23 -10.37 -7.35 1.60
N ARG A 24 -11.43 -6.55 1.47
CA ARG A 24 -12.82 -6.94 1.71
C ARG A 24 -13.67 -6.56 0.51
N GLU A 25 -14.28 -7.55 -0.13
CA GLU A 25 -15.27 -7.34 -1.22
C GLU A 25 -14.77 -6.39 -2.33
N GLY A 26 -13.52 -6.57 -2.78
CA GLY A 26 -12.90 -5.74 -3.82
C GLY A 26 -12.47 -4.33 -3.37
N THR A 27 -12.55 -4.05 -2.07
CA THR A 27 -12.03 -2.83 -1.44
C THR A 27 -10.81 -3.16 -0.58
N VAL A 28 -9.72 -2.42 -0.76
CA VAL A 28 -8.53 -2.50 0.07
C VAL A 28 -8.66 -1.45 1.17
N TRP A 29 -8.65 -1.90 2.42
CA TRP A 29 -8.70 -1.06 3.62
C TRP A 29 -7.34 -1.00 4.26
N TYR A 30 -6.95 0.18 4.74
CA TYR A 30 -5.71 0.42 5.47
C TYR A 30 -6.02 0.81 6.90
N PHE A 31 -5.22 0.29 7.82
CA PHE A 31 -5.42 0.49 9.25
C PHE A 31 -4.14 0.99 9.91
N HIS A 32 -4.30 1.94 10.83
CA HIS A 32 -3.28 2.30 11.81
C HIS A 32 -3.71 1.71 13.16
N GLY A 33 -3.05 0.64 13.59
CA GLY A 33 -3.57 -0.23 14.64
C GLY A 33 -4.89 -0.87 14.19
N CYS A 34 -5.95 -0.67 14.99
CA CYS A 34 -7.30 -1.14 14.65
C CYS A 34 -8.17 -0.07 13.96
N MET A 35 -7.65 1.15 13.77
CA MET A 35 -8.42 2.26 13.21
C MET A 35 -8.31 2.27 11.68
N PRO A 36 -9.44 2.21 10.94
CA PRO A 36 -9.41 2.38 9.49
C PRO A 36 -9.06 3.83 9.15
N VAL A 37 -8.09 4.01 8.25
CA VAL A 37 -7.54 5.35 7.92
C VAL A 37 -7.66 5.68 6.44
N PHE A 38 -7.81 4.69 5.57
CA PHE A 38 -8.04 4.90 4.14
C PHE A 38 -8.62 3.63 3.50
N SER A 39 -9.30 3.78 2.36
CA SER A 39 -9.65 2.66 1.50
C SER A 39 -9.74 3.06 0.03
N HIS A 40 -9.59 2.07 -0.85
CA HIS A 40 -9.80 2.25 -2.29
C HIS A 40 -10.25 0.94 -2.93
N ASN A 41 -10.79 1.03 -4.15
CA ASN A 41 -11.09 -0.17 -4.95
C ASN A 41 -9.78 -0.90 -5.31
N GLU A 42 -9.76 -2.24 -5.29
CA GLU A 42 -8.57 -3.05 -5.58
C GLU A 42 -7.94 -2.77 -6.95
N LYS A 43 -8.73 -2.26 -7.91
CA LYS A 43 -8.28 -1.93 -9.27
C LYS A 43 -7.84 -0.46 -9.41
N ASP A 44 -8.07 0.35 -8.38
CA ASP A 44 -7.66 1.76 -8.36
C ASP A 44 -6.19 1.90 -7.94
N ASN A 45 -5.32 1.66 -8.92
CA ASN A 45 -3.88 1.82 -8.75
C ASN A 45 -3.47 3.27 -8.49
N ALA A 46 -4.27 4.27 -8.88
CA ALA A 46 -3.94 5.67 -8.64
C ALA A 46 -4.06 5.99 -7.15
N SER A 47 -5.16 5.59 -6.52
CA SER A 47 -5.35 5.71 -5.06
C SER A 47 -4.33 4.89 -4.26
N PHE A 48 -4.01 3.66 -4.70
CA PHE A 48 -2.91 2.87 -4.13
C PHE A 48 -1.59 3.65 -4.13
N ASN A 49 -1.18 4.18 -5.28
CA ASN A 49 0.08 4.90 -5.42
C ASN A 49 0.09 6.21 -4.61
N MET A 50 -1.03 6.95 -4.61
CA MET A 50 -1.18 8.18 -3.83
C MET A 50 -1.00 7.89 -2.34
N TYR A 51 -1.78 6.95 -1.79
CA TYR A 51 -1.79 6.69 -0.36
C TYR A 51 -0.47 6.09 0.14
N THR A 52 0.08 5.10 -0.57
CA THR A 52 1.37 4.52 -0.19
C THR A 52 2.52 5.52 -0.30
N SER A 53 2.47 6.46 -1.26
CA SER A 53 3.45 7.56 -1.34
C SER A 53 3.29 8.53 -0.17
N GLN A 54 2.07 8.88 0.21
CA GLN A 54 1.79 9.73 1.37
C GLN A 54 2.34 9.11 2.67
N LEU A 55 2.14 7.81 2.89
CA LEU A 55 2.69 7.10 4.05
C LEU A 55 4.22 7.21 4.13
N VAL A 56 4.90 7.14 2.98
CA VAL A 56 6.36 7.27 2.91
C VAL A 56 6.79 8.71 3.17
N VAL A 57 6.14 9.69 2.54
CA VAL A 57 6.48 11.12 2.69
C VAL A 57 6.26 11.60 4.13
N LEU A 58 5.22 11.12 4.80
CA LEU A 58 4.92 11.43 6.21
C LEU A 58 5.76 10.61 7.21
N GLY A 59 6.69 9.77 6.74
CA GLY A 59 7.57 8.96 7.58
C GLY A 59 6.88 7.81 8.32
N GLN A 60 5.64 7.47 7.94
CA GLN A 60 4.86 6.38 8.57
C GLN A 60 5.24 5.00 8.04
N CYS A 61 5.89 4.94 6.87
CA CYS A 61 6.28 3.70 6.21
C CYS A 61 7.58 3.89 5.41
N ARG A 62 8.39 2.85 5.30
CA ARG A 62 9.59 2.83 4.44
C ARG A 62 9.22 2.24 3.07
N GLN A 63 9.86 2.71 2.00
CA GLN A 63 9.62 2.15 0.64
C GLN A 63 9.82 0.62 0.57
N VAL A 64 10.78 0.08 1.34
CA VAL A 64 11.03 -1.37 1.42
C VAL A 64 9.87 -2.14 2.06
N GLU A 65 9.11 -1.50 2.96
CA GLU A 65 7.94 -2.10 3.60
C GLU A 65 6.79 -2.20 2.59
N ILE A 66 6.58 -1.17 1.76
CA ILE A 66 5.62 -1.21 0.64
C ILE A 66 5.98 -2.31 -0.36
N VAL A 67 7.25 -2.40 -0.77
CA VAL A 67 7.73 -3.45 -1.69
C VAL A 67 7.42 -4.85 -1.16
N LYS A 68 7.74 -5.11 0.11
CA LYS A 68 7.52 -6.42 0.74
C LYS A 68 6.04 -6.74 0.94
N ALA A 69 5.26 -5.78 1.40
CA ALA A 69 3.85 -5.98 1.74
C ALA A 69 2.98 -6.19 0.49
N PHE A 70 3.27 -5.49 -0.61
CA PHE A 70 2.42 -5.50 -1.80
C PHE A 70 3.03 -6.22 -3.01
N GLY A 71 4.26 -6.73 -2.93
CA GLY A 71 4.91 -7.45 -4.03
C GLY A 71 5.21 -6.57 -5.26
N VAL A 72 5.29 -5.25 -5.08
CA VAL A 72 5.55 -4.28 -6.15
C VAL A 72 7.05 -4.05 -6.33
N SER A 73 7.46 -3.53 -7.50
CA SER A 73 8.88 -3.28 -7.75
C SER A 73 9.41 -2.02 -7.03
N PRO A 74 10.65 -2.02 -6.52
CA PRO A 74 11.27 -0.84 -5.90
C PRO A 74 11.29 0.40 -6.81
N ILE A 75 11.49 0.18 -8.12
CA ILE A 75 11.51 1.25 -9.12
C ILE A 75 10.12 1.91 -9.25
N SER A 76 9.04 1.12 -9.19
CA SER A 76 7.68 1.65 -9.23
C SER A 76 7.40 2.51 -8.00
N VAL A 77 7.73 2.01 -6.80
CA VAL A 77 7.53 2.75 -5.54
C VAL A 77 8.30 4.08 -5.56
N LYS A 78 9.59 4.06 -5.90
CA LYS A 78 10.44 5.26 -5.97
C LYS A 78 9.91 6.30 -6.97
N ARG A 79 9.26 5.87 -8.05
CA ARG A 79 8.69 6.76 -9.07
C ARG A 79 7.47 7.54 -8.54
N HIS A 80 6.62 6.87 -7.77
CA HIS A 80 5.38 7.48 -7.27
C HIS A 80 5.62 8.36 -6.04
N VAL A 81 6.58 8.01 -5.17
CA VAL A 81 6.95 8.84 -4.00
C VAL A 81 7.54 10.20 -4.39
N LYS A 82 8.13 10.33 -5.57
CA LYS A 82 8.76 11.58 -6.05
C LYS A 82 7.80 12.54 -6.77
N LYS A 83 6.56 12.12 -6.99
CA LYS A 83 5.53 12.94 -7.63
C LYS A 83 4.78 13.73 -6.59
#